data_AF-A0A1I3RDX0-F1
#
_entry.id   AF-A0A1I3RDX0-F1
#
_cell.length_a   1.000
_cell.length_b   1.000
_cell.length_c   1.000
_cell.angle_alpha   90.00
_cell.angle_beta   90.00
_cell.angle_gamma   90.00
#
_symmetry.space_group_name_H-M   'P 1'
#
loop_
_entity.id
_entity.type
_entity.pdbx_description
1 polymer ?
#
loop_
_entity_poly.entity_id
_entity_poly.type
_entity_poly.pdbx_seq_one_letter_code
_entity_poly.pdbx_strand_id
1 'polypeptide(L)'
;MHRRAMLLATGGVATVAGCFSTDGTEQADATADFVDSNVLTAPPRDGSTDTSWLRIDIENDTSAPHGRLEAESRVRSEDGTTMVTGEHVTSYLPANTTLRYFVDAEFEVDAVDAVENDVVEANTRVESTQLDDVTVRNTDLSAGGDVLNVTGEFSVGVDEAERLVVVALIYDEAGRLRGTGTDIKYTLDTTEPVEFGANSDGFRAPAGSTPLESYDVVVFDGYT
;
A
#
# COMPACT_ATOMS: atom_id res chain seq x y z
N MET A 1 3.38 -31.16 11.90
CA MET A 1 3.97 -29.90 12.42
C MET A 1 2.83 -28.94 12.73
N HIS A 2 2.69 -28.50 13.99
CA HIS A 2 1.63 -27.59 14.41
C HIS A 2 2.07 -26.16 14.10
N ARG A 3 1.34 -25.46 13.23
CA ARG A 3 1.54 -24.02 12.98
C ARG A 3 1.12 -23.27 14.24
N ARG A 4 2.06 -22.62 14.91
CA ARG A 4 1.78 -21.66 15.98
C ARG A 4 1.61 -20.29 15.32
N ALA A 5 0.38 -19.82 15.24
CA ALA A 5 0.12 -18.41 14.96
C ALA A 5 0.16 -17.69 16.31
N MET A 6 1.17 -16.86 16.52
CA MET A 6 1.19 -15.93 17.66
C MET A 6 0.45 -14.67 17.22
N LEU A 7 -0.73 -14.44 17.79
CA LEU A 7 -1.46 -13.18 17.63
C LEU A 7 -0.90 -12.20 18.66
N LEU A 8 -0.06 -11.27 18.22
CA LEU A 8 0.47 -10.19 19.05
C LEU A 8 -0.39 -8.95 18.82
N ALA A 9 -1.29 -8.67 19.77
CA ALA A 9 -2.09 -7.45 19.75
C ALA A 9 -1.22 -6.27 20.21
N THR A 10 -0.73 -5.47 19.26
CA THR A 10 -0.02 -4.22 19.55
C THR A 10 -1.03 -3.08 19.74
N GLY A 11 -1.24 -2.67 20.99
CA GLY A 11 -2.01 -1.47 21.31
C GLY A 11 -1.12 -0.23 21.23
N GLY A 12 -1.23 0.54 20.16
CA GLY A 12 -0.64 1.87 20.02
C GLY A 12 -1.73 2.88 19.66
N VAL A 13 -2.21 3.64 20.65
CA VAL A 13 -3.15 4.75 20.44
C VAL A 13 -2.34 6.04 20.36
N ALA A 14 -2.17 6.58 19.15
CA ALA A 14 -1.67 7.94 18.96
C ALA A 14 -2.87 8.88 18.73
N THR A 15 -3.48 9.35 19.82
CA THR A 15 -4.48 10.44 19.73
C THR A 15 -3.77 11.78 19.48
N VAL A 16 -3.89 12.32 18.27
CA VAL A 16 -3.54 13.72 17.98
C VAL A 16 -4.71 14.62 18.40
N ALA A 17 -4.51 15.39 19.47
CA ALA A 17 -5.47 16.40 19.91
C ALA A 17 -5.29 17.70 19.09
N GLY A 18 -6.17 17.93 18.12
CA GLY A 18 -6.27 19.19 17.38
C GLY A 18 -7.42 20.06 17.90
N CYS A 19 -7.12 21.26 18.38
CA CYS A 19 -8.11 22.27 18.74
C CYS A 19 -8.83 22.79 17.47
N PHE A 20 -10.15 22.64 17.40
CA PHE A 20 -10.99 23.17 16.32
C PHE A 20 -11.25 24.67 16.49
N SER A 21 -11.04 25.42 15.39
CA SER A 21 -11.83 26.59 14.99
C SER A 21 -11.42 27.00 13.57
N THR A 22 -12.32 26.90 12.58
CA THR A 22 -12.92 28.03 11.83
C THR A 22 -13.67 27.50 10.59
N ASP A 23 -14.88 28.02 10.34
CA ASP A 23 -15.79 27.73 9.23
C ASP A 23 -15.12 27.64 7.84
N GLY A 24 -15.17 26.45 7.27
CA GLY A 24 -15.04 26.07 5.87
C GLY A 24 -15.68 24.68 5.75
N THR A 25 -16.08 24.21 4.59
CA THR A 25 -16.42 22.78 4.45
C THR A 25 -15.15 21.98 4.77
N GLU A 26 -14.98 21.59 6.04
CA GLU A 26 -13.86 20.80 6.54
C GLU A 26 -13.92 19.46 5.81
N GLN A 27 -13.06 19.31 4.81
CA GLN A 27 -12.80 18.02 4.21
C GLN A 27 -12.14 17.17 5.29
N ALA A 28 -12.75 16.04 5.64
CA ALA A 28 -12.23 15.17 6.69
C ALA A 28 -10.82 14.69 6.31
N ASP A 29 -9.91 14.68 7.28
CA ASP A 29 -8.58 14.10 7.12
C ASP A 29 -8.67 12.58 7.18
N ALA A 30 -7.86 11.90 6.35
CA ALA A 30 -7.70 10.45 6.44
C ALA A 30 -6.82 10.07 7.63
N THR A 31 -7.05 8.87 8.17
CA THR A 31 -6.20 8.23 9.18
C THR A 31 -5.53 6.99 8.59
N ALA A 32 -4.44 6.57 9.22
CA ALA A 32 -3.71 5.35 8.87
C ALA A 32 -3.30 4.67 10.19
N ASP A 33 -4.08 3.67 10.60
CA ASP A 33 -3.89 2.98 11.87
C ASP A 33 -3.39 1.55 11.65
N PHE A 34 -2.35 1.15 12.38
CA PHE A 34 -1.89 -0.25 12.39
C PHE A 34 -2.90 -1.10 13.16
N VAL A 35 -3.64 -1.95 12.44
CA VAL A 35 -4.70 -2.80 13.03
C VAL A 35 -4.25 -4.23 13.31
N ASP A 36 -3.20 -4.71 12.62
CA ASP A 36 -2.62 -6.03 12.86
C ASP A 36 -1.16 -6.08 12.43
N SER A 37 -0.33 -6.81 13.19
CA SER A 37 1.02 -7.16 12.78
C SER A 37 1.34 -8.58 13.24
N ASN A 38 1.87 -9.40 12.35
CA ASN A 38 2.06 -10.82 12.62
C ASN A 38 3.31 -11.37 11.96
N VAL A 39 4.12 -12.08 12.75
CA VAL A 39 5.29 -12.80 12.28
C VAL A 39 4.89 -14.21 11.85
N LEU A 40 5.31 -14.58 10.65
CA LEU A 40 4.94 -15.83 10.01
C LEU A 40 6.19 -16.51 9.46
N THR A 41 6.16 -17.83 9.39
CA THR A 41 7.14 -18.62 8.65
C THR A 41 6.46 -19.23 7.43
N ALA A 42 7.10 -19.15 6.27
CA ALA A 42 6.61 -19.77 5.05
C ALA A 42 7.71 -20.59 4.37
N PRO A 43 7.35 -21.64 3.63
CA PRO A 43 8.32 -22.39 2.84
C PRO A 43 9.12 -21.47 1.92
N PRO A 44 10.41 -21.77 1.68
CA PRO A 44 11.26 -21.01 0.77
C PRO A 44 10.66 -21.01 -0.65
N ARG A 45 10.82 -19.91 -1.36
CA ARG A 45 10.46 -19.82 -2.79
C ARG A 45 11.52 -20.43 -3.70
N ASP A 46 12.77 -20.48 -3.25
CA ASP A 46 13.95 -20.95 -3.99
C ASP A 46 14.44 -22.35 -3.55
N GLY A 47 13.72 -23.01 -2.64
CA GLY A 47 14.09 -24.32 -2.09
C GLY A 47 15.17 -24.30 -1.00
N SER A 48 15.45 -23.13 -0.41
CA SER A 48 16.38 -22.95 0.72
C SER A 48 15.74 -23.32 2.09
N THR A 49 16.04 -22.57 3.15
CA THR A 49 15.38 -22.72 4.47
C THR A 49 14.09 -21.92 4.51
N ASP A 50 13.14 -22.31 5.38
CA ASP A 50 11.92 -21.54 5.59
C ASP A 50 12.24 -20.05 5.82
N THR A 51 11.48 -19.17 5.15
CA THR A 51 11.66 -17.72 5.20
C THR A 51 10.73 -17.12 6.24
N SER A 52 11.23 -16.17 7.02
CA SER A 52 10.42 -15.41 7.97
C SER A 52 9.81 -14.19 7.29
N TRP A 53 8.57 -13.90 7.67
CA TRP A 53 7.78 -12.82 7.11
C TRP A 53 7.15 -12.02 8.22
N LEU A 54 7.07 -10.72 8.04
CA LEU A 54 6.21 -9.87 8.82
C LEU A 54 5.04 -9.42 7.95
N ARG A 55 3.81 -9.75 8.35
CA ARG A 55 2.57 -9.23 7.76
C ARG A 55 2.14 -8.02 8.57
N ILE A 56 1.83 -6.91 7.90
CA ILE A 56 1.28 -5.71 8.53
C ILE A 56 -0.01 -5.31 7.81
N ASP A 57 -1.03 -4.97 8.60
CA ASP A 57 -2.28 -4.39 8.12
C ASP A 57 -2.42 -2.95 8.65
N ILE A 58 -2.62 -2.00 7.74
CA ILE A 58 -2.93 -0.60 8.03
C ILE A 58 -4.35 -0.31 7.52
N GLU A 59 -5.19 0.28 8.36
CA GLU A 59 -6.56 0.63 8.02
C GLU A 59 -6.71 2.15 7.87
N ASN A 60 -7.40 2.56 6.80
CA ASN A 60 -8.03 3.87 6.70
C ASN A 60 -9.53 3.66 6.87
N ASP A 61 -10.04 3.88 8.08
CA ASP A 61 -11.45 3.72 8.44
C ASP A 61 -12.29 4.97 8.15
N THR A 62 -11.67 6.00 7.59
CA THR A 62 -12.34 7.26 7.27
C THR A 62 -13.03 7.22 5.92
N SER A 63 -13.91 8.20 5.68
CA SER A 63 -14.50 8.45 4.36
C SER A 63 -13.58 9.20 3.40
N ALA A 64 -12.40 9.64 3.84
CA ALA A 64 -11.44 10.38 3.03
C ALA A 64 -10.29 9.46 2.60
N PRO A 65 -9.82 9.54 1.34
CA PRO A 65 -8.63 8.82 0.93
C PRO A 65 -7.38 9.47 1.50
N HIS A 66 -6.38 8.64 1.76
CA HIS A 66 -5.05 9.06 2.14
C HIS A 66 -4.18 9.19 0.88
N GLY A 67 -3.36 10.24 0.82
CA GLY A 67 -2.30 10.37 -0.18
C GLY A 67 -1.14 9.40 0.11
N ARG A 68 0.08 9.79 -0.27
CA ARG A 68 1.28 9.00 0.02
C ARG A 68 1.35 8.63 1.51
N LEU A 69 1.61 7.36 1.78
CA LEU A 69 1.82 6.81 3.11
C LEU A 69 3.09 5.98 3.07
N GLU A 70 3.99 6.26 4.01
CA GLU A 70 5.21 5.50 4.26
C GLU A 70 5.17 4.93 5.67
N ALA A 71 5.20 3.61 5.75
CA ALA A 71 5.17 2.85 6.99
C ALA A 71 6.49 2.12 7.18
N GLU A 72 6.98 2.13 8.42
CA GLU A 72 8.17 1.40 8.83
C GLU A 72 7.81 0.41 9.92
N SER A 73 8.32 -0.81 9.79
CA SER A 73 8.08 -1.89 10.73
C SER A 73 9.42 -2.47 11.21
N ARG A 74 9.59 -2.59 12.51
CA ARG A 74 10.79 -3.13 13.16
C ARG A 74 10.44 -4.37 13.97
N VAL A 75 11.20 -5.44 13.80
CA VAL A 75 11.11 -6.63 14.65
C VAL A 75 12.24 -6.57 15.68
N ARG A 76 11.91 -6.75 16.95
CA ARG A 76 12.84 -6.70 18.09
C ARG A 76 12.99 -8.07 18.73
N SER A 77 14.20 -8.39 19.17
CA SER A 77 14.48 -9.51 20.08
C SER A 77 14.25 -9.13 21.55
N GLU A 78 14.30 -10.12 22.45
CA GLU A 78 14.10 -9.95 23.91
C GLU A 78 15.05 -8.93 24.55
N ASP A 79 16.25 -8.77 24.01
CA ASP A 79 17.25 -7.79 24.48
C ASP A 79 17.04 -6.37 23.89
N GLY A 80 16.00 -6.17 23.08
CA GLY A 80 15.67 -4.92 22.41
C GLY A 80 16.44 -4.68 21.10
N THR A 81 17.28 -5.62 20.64
CA THR A 81 18.01 -5.50 19.37
C THR A 81 17.03 -5.55 18.19
N THR A 82 17.17 -4.62 17.25
CA THR A 82 16.41 -4.67 15.98
C THR A 82 16.96 -5.78 15.10
N MET A 83 16.13 -6.77 14.81
CA MET A 83 16.46 -7.91 13.95
C MET A 83 16.23 -7.58 12.48
N VAL A 84 15.15 -6.87 12.17
CA VAL A 84 14.80 -6.40 10.82
C VAL A 84 14.10 -5.04 10.92
N THR A 85 14.35 -4.21 9.92
CA THR A 85 13.53 -3.05 9.56
C THR A 85 12.98 -3.28 8.16
N GLY A 86 11.68 -3.06 7.97
CA GLY A 86 11.02 -3.08 6.66
C GLY A 86 10.27 -1.78 6.44
N GLU A 87 10.34 -1.28 5.22
CA GLU A 87 9.63 -0.07 4.79
C GLU A 87 8.60 -0.45 3.72
N HIS A 88 7.46 0.24 3.73
CA HIS A 88 6.46 0.12 2.69
C HIS A 88 5.90 1.48 2.33
N VAL A 89 5.82 1.73 1.02
CA VAL A 89 5.28 2.97 0.47
C VAL A 89 4.05 2.62 -0.36
N THR A 90 2.93 3.28 -0.04
CA THR A 90 1.77 3.32 -0.92
C THR A 90 1.54 4.75 -1.39
N SER A 91 1.24 4.93 -2.68
CA SER A 91 1.00 6.27 -3.25
C SER A 91 -0.39 6.80 -2.94
N TYR A 92 -1.33 5.89 -2.62
CA TYR A 92 -2.73 6.20 -2.35
C TYR A 92 -3.33 5.08 -1.51
N LEU A 93 -4.06 5.43 -0.44
CA LEU A 93 -4.86 4.47 0.33
C LEU A 93 -6.32 4.94 0.30
N PRO A 94 -7.22 4.21 -0.40
CA PRO A 94 -8.61 4.61 -0.51
C PRO A 94 -9.30 4.71 0.85
N ALA A 95 -10.41 5.44 0.90
CA ALA A 95 -11.31 5.47 2.05
C ALA A 95 -11.82 4.05 2.39
N ASN A 96 -12.10 3.79 3.67
CA ASN A 96 -12.64 2.53 4.17
C ASN A 96 -11.90 1.28 3.64
N THR A 97 -10.57 1.34 3.59
CA THR A 97 -9.73 0.28 3.01
C THR A 97 -8.64 -0.15 3.97
N THR A 98 -8.34 -1.45 3.95
CA THR A 98 -7.18 -2.03 4.64
C THR A 98 -6.07 -2.30 3.64
N LEU A 99 -4.90 -1.67 3.84
CA LEU A 99 -3.64 -2.04 3.22
C LEU A 99 -3.03 -3.24 3.97
N ARG A 100 -2.59 -4.24 3.23
CA ARG A 100 -1.82 -5.38 3.72
C ARG A 100 -0.54 -5.54 2.92
N TYR A 101 0.59 -5.40 3.58
CA TYR A 101 1.90 -5.66 2.98
C TYR A 101 2.69 -6.69 3.80
N PHE A 102 3.75 -7.18 3.18
CA PHE A 102 4.61 -8.19 3.76
C PHE A 102 6.07 -7.76 3.64
N VAL A 103 6.81 -7.94 4.72
CA VAL A 103 8.26 -7.75 4.75
C VAL A 103 8.90 -9.13 4.80
N ASP A 104 9.71 -9.43 3.78
CA ASP A 104 10.59 -10.60 3.69
C ASP A 104 11.85 -10.32 4.51
N ALA A 105 12.18 -11.18 5.49
CA ALA A 105 13.44 -11.04 6.21
C ALA A 105 13.98 -12.32 6.83
N GLU A 106 15.29 -12.34 7.04
CA GLU A 106 16.02 -13.45 7.64
C GLU A 106 16.14 -13.25 9.16
N PHE A 107 15.14 -13.70 9.91
CA PHE A 107 15.19 -13.73 11.38
C PHE A 107 14.53 -14.99 11.95
N GLU A 108 14.96 -15.43 13.12
CA GLU A 108 14.32 -16.57 13.81
C GLU A 108 13.02 -16.12 14.48
N VAL A 109 11.88 -16.67 14.06
CA VAL A 109 10.55 -16.30 14.60
C VAL A 109 10.46 -16.52 16.12
N ASP A 110 11.07 -17.59 16.63
CA ASP A 110 11.08 -17.90 18.07
C ASP A 110 11.95 -16.92 18.90
N ALA A 111 12.77 -16.10 18.25
CA ALA A 111 13.59 -15.07 18.90
C ALA A 111 12.91 -13.68 18.91
N VAL A 112 11.72 -13.55 18.32
CA VAL A 112 10.95 -12.30 18.29
C VAL A 112 10.27 -12.03 19.62
N ASP A 113 10.48 -10.84 20.16
CA ASP A 113 9.80 -10.33 21.34
C ASP A 113 8.68 -9.34 20.96
N ALA A 114 8.98 -8.40 20.06
CA ALA A 114 8.05 -7.35 19.68
C ALA A 114 8.13 -6.96 18.20
N VAL A 115 7.01 -6.43 17.69
CA VAL A 115 6.94 -5.71 16.42
C VAL A 115 6.55 -4.27 16.73
N GLU A 116 7.37 -3.32 16.31
CA GLU A 116 7.11 -1.89 16.41
C GLU A 116 6.78 -1.36 15.01
N ASN A 117 5.66 -0.66 14.87
CA ASN A 117 5.28 -0.06 13.60
C ASN A 117 5.13 1.44 13.78
N ASP A 118 5.56 2.21 12.79
CA ASP A 118 5.47 3.66 12.77
C ASP A 118 5.09 4.17 11.39
N VAL A 119 4.34 5.26 11.37
CA VAL A 119 4.05 6.00 10.12
C VAL A 119 5.09 7.09 10.01
N VAL A 120 6.04 6.91 9.09
CA VAL A 120 7.17 7.83 8.89
C VAL A 120 6.74 9.06 8.10
N GLU A 121 5.86 8.86 7.12
CA GLU A 121 5.26 9.94 6.34
C GLU A 121 3.79 9.63 6.07
N ALA A 122 2.93 10.63 6.27
CA ALA A 122 1.51 10.49 5.96
C ALA A 122 0.91 11.79 5.41
N ASN A 123 0.55 11.76 4.13
CA ASN A 123 -0.29 12.79 3.53
C ASN A 123 -1.76 12.45 3.81
N THR A 124 -2.31 12.98 4.90
CA THR A 124 -3.71 12.74 5.33
C THR A 124 -4.76 13.29 4.35
N ARG A 125 -4.31 13.96 3.29
CA ARG A 125 -5.11 14.43 2.16
C ARG A 125 -4.41 14.10 0.85
N VAL A 126 -5.21 13.88 -0.18
CA VAL A 126 -4.71 13.77 -1.56
C VAL A 126 -4.57 15.19 -2.10
N GLU A 127 -3.35 15.62 -2.37
CA GLU A 127 -3.06 16.99 -2.85
C GLU A 127 -3.37 17.18 -4.34
N SER A 128 -3.64 16.09 -5.05
CA SER A 128 -4.03 16.07 -6.46
C SER A 128 -5.54 15.92 -6.64
N THR A 129 -6.05 16.35 -7.79
CA THR A 129 -7.49 16.19 -8.10
C THR A 129 -7.71 14.89 -8.84
N GLN A 130 -8.53 14.00 -8.30
CA GLN A 130 -8.94 12.78 -9.01
C GLN A 130 -9.81 13.15 -10.21
N LEU A 131 -9.52 12.56 -11.36
CA LEU A 131 -10.34 12.72 -12.56
C LEU A 131 -11.49 11.71 -12.54
N ASP A 132 -12.73 12.22 -12.61
CA ASP A 132 -13.94 11.39 -12.56
C ASP A 132 -14.35 10.80 -13.92
N ASP A 133 -13.94 11.43 -15.03
CA ASP A 133 -14.30 11.03 -16.40
C ASP A 133 -13.11 10.40 -17.13
N VAL A 134 -12.65 9.26 -16.60
CA VAL A 134 -11.53 8.50 -17.15
C VAL A 134 -12.03 7.13 -17.59
N THR A 135 -11.87 6.84 -18.88
CA THR A 135 -12.15 5.50 -19.41
C THR A 135 -10.85 4.73 -19.50
N VAL A 136 -10.73 3.65 -18.71
CA VAL A 136 -9.58 2.74 -18.71
C VAL A 136 -9.95 1.46 -19.47
N ARG A 137 -9.04 0.98 -20.32
CA ARG A 137 -9.24 -0.20 -21.18
C ARG A 137 -7.92 -0.91 -21.51
N ASN A 138 -8.04 -2.07 -22.14
CA ASN A 138 -6.91 -2.91 -22.58
C ASN A 138 -5.93 -3.22 -21.42
N THR A 139 -6.48 -3.42 -20.23
CA THR A 139 -5.69 -3.56 -19.01
C THR A 139 -5.20 -4.98 -18.80
N ASP A 140 -3.98 -5.12 -18.29
CA ASP A 140 -3.38 -6.39 -17.91
C ASP A 140 -2.61 -6.25 -16.59
N LEU A 141 -2.76 -7.24 -15.71
CA LEU A 141 -1.96 -7.37 -14.50
C LEU A 141 -0.93 -8.47 -14.74
N SER A 142 0.34 -8.08 -14.71
CA SER A 142 1.46 -9.00 -14.87
C SER A 142 2.36 -8.99 -13.63
N ALA A 143 2.92 -10.14 -13.32
CA ALA A 143 3.87 -10.32 -12.23
C ALA A 143 5.21 -10.82 -12.79
N GLY A 144 6.29 -10.07 -12.52
CA GLY A 144 7.64 -10.39 -12.95
C GLY A 144 8.62 -10.30 -11.79
N GLY A 145 9.04 -11.43 -11.24
CA GLY A 145 9.90 -11.47 -10.06
C GLY A 145 9.21 -10.82 -8.86
N ASP A 146 9.69 -9.64 -8.46
CA ASP A 146 9.20 -8.87 -7.30
C ASP A 146 8.33 -7.69 -7.70
N VAL A 147 8.20 -7.48 -9.00
CA VAL A 147 7.52 -6.35 -9.60
C VAL A 147 6.14 -6.80 -10.04
N LEU A 148 5.13 -6.06 -9.62
CA LEU A 148 3.83 -6.09 -10.26
C LEU A 148 3.70 -4.91 -11.20
N ASN A 149 3.10 -5.16 -12.35
CA ASN A 149 2.84 -4.14 -13.34
C ASN A 149 1.40 -4.24 -13.81
N VAL A 150 0.68 -3.13 -13.71
CA VAL A 150 -0.63 -2.95 -14.33
C VAL A 150 -0.43 -2.05 -15.54
N THR A 151 -0.64 -2.61 -16.72
CA THR A 151 -0.60 -1.85 -17.98
C THR A 151 -2.00 -1.62 -18.50
N GLY A 152 -2.14 -0.64 -19.39
CA GLY A 152 -3.36 -0.42 -20.14
C GLY A 152 -3.34 0.90 -20.90
N GLU A 153 -4.51 1.34 -21.32
CA GLU A 153 -4.74 2.63 -21.95
C GLU A 153 -5.83 3.37 -21.18
N PHE A 154 -5.69 4.68 -21.05
CA PHE A 154 -6.75 5.53 -20.53
C PHE A 154 -7.06 6.69 -21.49
N SER A 155 -8.30 7.14 -21.47
CA SER A 155 -8.73 8.36 -22.16
C SER A 155 -9.36 9.28 -21.13
N VAL A 156 -9.00 10.57 -21.17
CA VAL A 156 -9.51 11.60 -20.27
C VAL A 156 -10.39 12.58 -21.06
N GLY A 157 -11.42 13.14 -20.43
CA GLY A 157 -12.32 14.12 -21.05
C GLY A 157 -11.74 15.53 -21.24
N VAL A 158 -10.41 15.68 -21.29
CA VAL A 158 -9.71 16.96 -21.51
C VAL A 158 -8.87 16.88 -22.78
N ASP A 159 -8.63 18.02 -23.44
CA ASP A 159 -7.90 18.07 -24.71
C ASP A 159 -6.37 18.08 -24.53
N GLU A 160 -5.88 18.62 -23.41
CA GLU A 160 -4.46 18.65 -23.05
C GLU A 160 -4.30 18.54 -21.53
N ALA A 161 -3.26 17.83 -21.07
CA ALA A 161 -2.86 17.77 -19.67
C ALA A 161 -1.34 17.86 -19.52
N GLU A 162 -0.86 18.72 -18.62
CA GLU A 162 0.58 18.91 -18.38
C GLU A 162 1.20 17.70 -17.69
N ARG A 163 0.49 17.14 -16.70
CA ARG A 163 0.92 16.00 -15.91
C ARG A 163 -0.26 15.19 -15.42
N LEU A 164 -0.25 13.89 -15.69
CA LEU A 164 -1.20 12.93 -15.12
C LEU A 164 -0.46 11.89 -14.28
N VAL A 165 -1.01 11.59 -13.10
CA VAL A 165 -0.51 10.52 -12.24
C VAL A 165 -1.52 9.39 -12.27
N VAL A 166 -1.08 8.23 -12.76
CA VAL A 166 -1.87 7.00 -12.80
C VAL A 166 -1.46 6.15 -11.61
N VAL A 167 -2.42 5.78 -10.78
CA VAL A 167 -2.20 4.87 -9.65
C VAL A 167 -3.06 3.62 -9.84
N ALA A 168 -2.39 2.48 -9.95
CA ALA A 168 -3.03 1.18 -9.95
C ALA A 168 -3.10 0.63 -8.53
N LEU A 169 -4.31 0.44 -8.02
CA LEU A 169 -4.62 -0.14 -6.72
C LEU A 169 -4.76 -1.65 -6.91
N ILE A 170 -3.95 -2.46 -6.22
CA ILE A 170 -3.91 -3.91 -6.45
C ILE A 170 -4.48 -4.62 -5.22
N TYR A 171 -5.51 -5.46 -5.40
CA TYR A 171 -6.24 -6.10 -4.31
C TYR A 171 -6.05 -7.62 -4.28
N ASP A 172 -6.12 -8.19 -3.07
CA ASP A 172 -6.22 -9.63 -2.89
C ASP A 172 -7.68 -10.15 -2.96
N GLU A 173 -7.86 -11.46 -3.05
CA GLU A 173 -9.20 -12.11 -3.09
C GLU A 173 -10.07 -11.84 -1.84
N ALA A 174 -9.48 -11.27 -0.78
CA ALA A 174 -10.22 -10.87 0.42
C ALA A 174 -10.62 -9.39 0.38
N GLY A 175 -10.36 -8.69 -0.72
CA GLY A 175 -10.63 -7.26 -0.90
C GLY A 175 -9.66 -6.34 -0.16
N ARG A 176 -8.51 -6.83 0.31
CA ARG A 176 -7.48 -5.97 0.93
C ARG A 176 -6.58 -5.39 -0.13
N LEU A 177 -6.25 -4.11 0.00
CA LEU A 177 -5.24 -3.46 -0.83
C LEU A 177 -3.88 -4.09 -0.50
N ARG A 178 -3.11 -4.48 -1.51
CA ARG A 178 -1.78 -5.08 -1.36
C ARG A 178 -0.63 -4.11 -1.62
N GLY A 179 -0.96 -2.94 -2.17
CA GLY A 179 -0.07 -1.84 -2.47
C GLY A 179 -0.55 -1.08 -3.71
N THR A 180 0.29 -0.20 -4.23
CA THR A 180 0.00 0.59 -5.44
C THR A 180 1.14 0.54 -6.44
N GLY A 181 0.82 0.43 -7.73
CA GLY A 181 1.71 0.80 -8.82
C GLY A 181 1.46 2.23 -9.27
N THR A 182 2.50 2.92 -9.71
CA THR A 182 2.40 4.33 -10.12
C THR A 182 3.08 4.55 -11.47
N ASP A 183 2.45 5.32 -12.34
CA ASP A 183 3.03 5.83 -13.58
C ASP A 183 2.74 7.34 -13.69
N ILE A 184 3.70 8.11 -14.22
CA ILE A 184 3.55 9.55 -14.38
C ILE A 184 3.75 9.90 -15.84
N LYS A 185 2.75 10.58 -16.40
CA LYS A 185 2.75 11.05 -17.78
C LYS A 185 2.92 12.55 -17.82
N TYR A 186 3.68 13.02 -18.81
CA TYR A 186 3.99 14.43 -19.01
C TYR A 186 3.66 14.83 -20.44
N THR A 187 3.20 16.07 -20.61
CA THR A 187 2.98 16.71 -21.92
C THR A 187 2.15 15.83 -22.85
N LEU A 188 0.90 15.58 -22.44
CA LEU A 188 0.01 14.67 -23.15
C LEU A 188 -0.89 15.41 -24.13
N ASP A 189 -0.91 14.93 -25.37
CA ASP A 189 -2.05 15.11 -26.27
C ASP A 189 -3.06 14.02 -25.92
N THR A 190 -4.17 14.41 -25.30
CA THR A 190 -5.18 13.49 -24.78
C THR A 190 -6.33 13.27 -25.76
N THR A 191 -6.18 13.74 -27.01
CA THR A 191 -7.12 13.45 -28.10
C THR A 191 -7.07 11.99 -28.55
N GLU A 192 -5.98 11.28 -28.23
CA GLU A 192 -5.83 9.83 -28.39
C GLU A 192 -5.65 9.12 -27.03
N PRO A 193 -5.91 7.80 -26.97
CA PRO A 193 -5.71 7.03 -25.74
C PRO A 193 -4.24 7.04 -25.31
N VAL A 194 -4.00 7.22 -24.02
CA VAL A 194 -2.66 7.27 -23.42
C VAL A 194 -2.33 5.93 -22.80
N GLU A 195 -1.25 5.28 -23.25
CA GLU A 195 -0.74 4.05 -22.67
C GLU A 195 -0.09 4.30 -21.30
N PHE A 196 -0.32 3.43 -20.32
CA PHE A 196 0.32 3.47 -19.01
C PHE A 196 0.89 2.11 -18.59
N GLY A 197 1.88 2.16 -17.70
CA GLY A 197 2.49 1.01 -17.04
C GLY A 197 2.82 1.34 -15.59
N ALA A 198 1.84 1.10 -14.71
CA ALA A 198 1.93 1.38 -13.30
C ALA A 198 2.65 0.21 -12.60
N ASN A 199 3.93 0.43 -12.29
CA ASN A 199 4.80 -0.57 -11.69
C ASN A 199 4.91 -0.37 -10.19
N SER A 200 5.11 -1.46 -9.45
CA SER A 200 5.44 -1.41 -8.04
C SER A 200 6.31 -2.58 -7.63
N ASP A 201 7.30 -2.26 -6.81
CA ASP A 201 8.15 -3.24 -6.14
C ASP A 201 7.54 -3.60 -4.77
N GLY A 202 7.94 -4.73 -4.20
CA GLY A 202 7.59 -5.05 -2.81
C GLY A 202 6.22 -5.72 -2.63
N PHE A 203 5.66 -6.30 -3.68
CA PHE A 203 4.42 -7.11 -3.62
C PHE A 203 4.65 -8.58 -3.25
N ARG A 204 5.87 -8.91 -2.82
CA ARG A 204 6.19 -10.26 -2.33
C ARG A 204 5.24 -10.66 -1.20
N ALA A 205 4.94 -11.95 -1.14
CA ALA A 205 4.06 -12.51 -0.12
C ALA A 205 4.49 -13.94 0.23
N PRO A 206 4.32 -14.38 1.48
CA PRO A 206 4.61 -15.76 1.86
C PRO A 206 3.76 -16.75 1.04
N ALA A 207 4.31 -17.94 0.76
CA ALA A 207 3.57 -18.99 0.09
C ALA A 207 2.28 -19.35 0.86
N GLY A 208 1.15 -19.42 0.14
CA GLY A 208 -0.17 -19.65 0.74
C GLY A 208 -0.88 -18.39 1.26
N SER A 209 -0.33 -17.20 1.02
CA SER A 209 -1.07 -15.94 1.18
C SER A 209 -2.25 -15.87 0.22
N THR A 210 -3.25 -15.05 0.57
CA THR A 210 -4.37 -14.73 -0.32
C THR A 210 -3.83 -14.24 -1.68
N PRO A 211 -4.21 -14.88 -2.79
CA PRO A 211 -3.82 -14.46 -4.13
C PRO A 211 -4.30 -13.05 -4.44
N LEU A 212 -3.66 -12.41 -5.42
CA LEU A 212 -4.14 -11.18 -6.03
C LEU A 212 -5.33 -11.52 -6.92
N GLU A 213 -6.39 -10.72 -6.86
CA GLU A 213 -7.63 -10.97 -7.60
C GLU A 213 -7.91 -9.88 -8.62
N SER A 214 -7.80 -8.63 -8.20
CA SER A 214 -8.30 -7.48 -8.95
C SER A 214 -7.38 -6.28 -8.83
N TYR A 215 -7.65 -5.29 -9.67
CA TYR A 215 -7.04 -3.98 -9.58
C TYR A 215 -8.05 -2.92 -10.00
N ASP A 216 -7.87 -1.72 -9.46
CA ASP A 216 -8.54 -0.50 -9.89
C ASP A 216 -7.49 0.50 -10.36
N VAL A 217 -7.86 1.38 -11.28
CA VAL A 217 -6.98 2.44 -11.79
C VAL A 217 -7.64 3.77 -11.52
N VAL A 218 -6.95 4.62 -10.77
CA VAL A 218 -7.33 6.01 -10.55
C VAL A 218 -6.32 6.92 -11.24
N VAL A 219 -6.80 8.00 -11.82
CA VAL A 219 -5.95 8.99 -12.49
C VAL A 219 -6.19 10.33 -11.83
N PHE A 220 -5.09 11.02 -11.54
CA PHE A 220 -5.11 12.34 -10.97
C PHE A 220 -4.56 13.34 -11.97
N ASP A 221 -5.23 14.48 -12.09
CA ASP A 221 -4.63 15.69 -12.61
C ASP A 221 -3.68 16.22 -11.54
N GLY A 222 -2.41 16.38 -11.89
CA GLY A 222 -1.38 16.69 -10.92
C GLY A 222 -1.62 18.03 -10.21
N TYR A 223 -0.88 18.29 -9.12
CA TYR A 223 0.07 19.40 -9.10
C TYR A 223 1.06 19.33 -7.91
N THR A 224 2.27 19.84 -8.17
CA THR A 224 3.50 19.90 -7.33
C THR A 224 3.91 18.63 -6.61
#